data_AF-A0A2C9LT59-F1
#
_entry.id   AF-A0A2C9LT59-F1
#
_cell.length_a   1.000
_cell.length_b   1.000
_cell.length_c   1.000
_cell.angle_alpha   90.00
_cell.angle_beta   90.00
_cell.angle_gamma   90.00
#
_symmetry.space_group_name_H-M   'P 1'
#
loop_
_entity.id
_entity.type
_entity.pdbx_description
1 polymer ?
#
loop_
_entity_poly.entity_id
_entity_poly.type
_entity_poly.pdbx_seq_one_letter_code
_entity_poly.pdbx_strand_id
1 'polypeptide(L)'
;MIVYLNNMEYATDILKCLLVDLVHKSVEGRHPKLMLRRSESVVEKLLTNWLSICLYKYLRDYAGASLFMLYKAIKLQAEKGPVDAVTGDARYSLSEDTLLREKIEPRILTLNVENGGEIVQVRIPDCDTISQTKEKILDHLYKNIPFSQRPHVRDLELEWRNGPTGPLMLTDIDIASHNKDGWRRLNTLSFYRVHDGAYMSLLHKQQLVKCMNGE
;
A
#
# COMPACT_ATOMS: atom_id res chain seq x y z
N MET A 1 25.91 13.33 -7.72
CA MET A 1 26.05 11.92 -8.17
C MET A 1 25.55 11.69 -9.58
N ILE A 2 24.30 12.04 -9.94
CA ILE A 2 23.77 11.77 -11.30
C ILE A 2 24.69 12.30 -12.42
N VAL A 3 25.19 13.53 -12.30
CA VAL A 3 26.13 14.14 -13.27
C VAL A 3 27.42 13.31 -13.44
N TYR A 4 27.86 12.60 -12.40
CA TYR A 4 29.09 11.82 -12.41
C TYR A 4 28.86 10.32 -12.65
N LEU A 5 27.64 9.89 -13.00
CA LEU A 5 27.32 8.46 -13.17
C LEU A 5 28.16 7.80 -14.27
N ASN A 6 28.53 8.56 -15.30
CA ASN A 6 29.38 8.09 -16.39
C ASN A 6 30.89 8.12 -16.05
N ASN A 7 31.27 8.64 -14.88
CA ASN A 7 32.64 8.66 -14.39
C ASN A 7 32.67 8.42 -12.88
N MET A 8 32.32 7.19 -12.49
CA MET A 8 32.24 6.79 -11.09
C MET A 8 33.60 6.72 -10.39
N GLU A 9 34.70 6.55 -11.14
CA GLU A 9 36.05 6.62 -10.60
C GLU A 9 36.33 8.03 -10.03
N TYR A 10 36.12 9.07 -10.85
CA TYR A 10 36.24 10.45 -10.42
C TYR A 10 35.28 10.81 -9.29
N ALA A 11 34.02 10.35 -9.36
CA ALA A 11 33.04 10.56 -8.31
C ALA A 11 33.49 9.96 -6.96
N THR A 12 34.12 8.78 -7.02
CA THR A 12 34.63 8.07 -5.85
C THR A 12 35.84 8.80 -5.25
N ASP A 13 36.70 9.37 -6.08
CA ASP A 13 37.85 10.12 -5.59
C ASP A 13 37.45 11.44 -4.94
N ILE A 14 36.51 12.19 -5.51
CA ILE A 14 35.91 13.36 -4.84
C ILE A 14 35.32 12.94 -3.49
N LEU A 15 34.54 11.85 -3.46
CA LEU A 15 33.92 11.36 -2.24
C LEU A 15 34.97 11.02 -1.17
N LYS A 16 36.04 10.32 -1.53
CA LYS A 16 37.15 10.01 -0.61
C LYS A 16 37.78 11.28 -0.04
N CYS A 17 38.12 12.25 -0.89
CA CYS A 17 38.71 13.52 -0.44
C CYS A 17 37.80 14.24 0.57
N LEU A 18 36.52 14.38 0.24
CA LEU A 18 35.55 15.03 1.12
C LEU A 18 35.32 14.26 2.43
N LEU A 19 35.40 12.92 2.39
CA LEU A 19 35.29 12.10 3.60
C LEU A 19 36.50 12.27 4.51
N VAL A 20 37.71 12.39 3.95
CA VAL A 20 38.92 12.69 4.73
C VAL A 20 38.77 14.04 5.43
N ASP A 21 38.29 15.08 4.74
CA ASP A 21 38.01 16.38 5.35
C ASP A 21 36.98 16.29 6.48
N LEU A 22 35.95 15.44 6.32
CA LEU A 22 34.95 15.20 7.37
C LEU A 22 35.57 14.49 8.58
N VAL A 23 36.45 13.51 8.36
CA VAL A 23 37.17 12.81 9.44
C VAL A 23 37.98 13.82 10.26
N HIS A 24 38.76 14.68 9.60
CA HIS A 24 39.57 15.69 10.30
C HIS A 24 38.72 16.61 11.18
N LYS A 25 37.64 17.16 10.62
CA LYS A 25 36.68 18.00 11.38
C LYS A 25 36.05 17.25 12.55
N SER A 26 35.72 15.98 12.37
CA SER A 26 35.09 15.17 13.42
C SER A 26 36.05 14.87 14.58
N VAL A 27 37.32 14.60 14.27
CA VAL A 27 38.37 14.38 15.28
C VAL A 27 38.65 15.65 16.06
N GLU A 28 38.71 16.82 15.40
CA GLU A 28 38.85 18.12 16.05
C GLU A 28 37.69 18.43 17.00
N GLY A 29 36.46 18.05 16.62
CA GLY A 29 35.23 18.24 17.40
C GLY A 29 35.11 17.40 18.69
N ARG A 30 36.16 16.66 19.09
CA ARG A 30 36.23 15.82 20.31
C ARG A 30 35.20 14.68 20.44
N HIS A 31 34.39 14.43 19.41
CA HIS A 31 33.37 13.37 19.39
C HIS A 31 33.43 12.49 18.12
N PRO A 32 34.55 11.80 17.87
CA PRO A 32 34.73 11.00 16.64
C PRO A 32 33.70 9.87 16.49
N LYS A 33 33.15 9.36 17.59
CA LYS A 33 32.08 8.34 17.58
C LYS A 33 30.75 8.84 17.02
N LEU A 34 30.59 10.15 16.83
CA LEU A 34 29.39 10.76 16.25
C LEU A 34 29.51 11.00 14.74
N MET A 35 30.69 10.74 14.15
CA MET A 35 30.89 10.86 12.70
C MET A 35 29.90 9.97 11.95
N LEU A 36 29.30 10.48 10.87
CA LEU A 36 28.32 9.77 10.03
C LEU A 36 27.06 9.28 10.78
N ARG A 37 26.82 9.73 12.02
CA ARG A 37 25.63 9.36 12.79
C ARG A 37 24.35 9.96 12.19
N ARG A 38 24.48 11.11 11.54
CA ARG A 38 23.39 11.83 10.87
C ARG A 38 23.84 12.16 9.44
N SER A 39 22.91 12.64 8.63
CA SER A 39 23.22 13.07 7.25
C SER A 39 23.00 14.58 7.15
N GLU A 40 23.93 15.35 7.70
CA GLU A 40 23.82 16.81 7.83
C GLU A 40 24.73 17.57 6.83
N SER A 41 25.57 16.84 6.09
CA SER A 41 26.49 17.40 5.10
C SER A 41 26.30 16.84 3.69
N VAL A 42 26.82 17.56 2.70
CA VAL A 42 26.81 17.14 1.29
C VAL A 42 27.56 15.82 1.12
N VAL A 43 28.71 15.64 1.80
CA VAL A 43 29.53 14.42 1.70
C VAL A 43 28.80 13.19 2.25
N GLU A 44 28.04 13.31 3.34
CA GLU A 44 27.24 12.20 3.88
C GLU A 44 26.11 11.79 2.92
N LYS A 45 25.46 12.77 2.29
CA LYS A 45 24.45 12.48 1.27
C LYS A 45 25.06 11.88 0.00
N LEU A 46 26.24 12.36 -0.40
CA LEU A 46 27.01 11.77 -1.51
C LEU A 46 27.39 10.32 -1.21
N LEU A 47 27.86 10.02 0.01
CA LEU A 47 28.16 8.67 0.47
C LEU A 47 26.93 7.76 0.40
N THR A 48 25.79 8.22 0.90
CA THR A 48 24.52 7.45 0.83
C THR A 48 24.13 7.13 -0.61
N ASN A 49 24.25 8.11 -1.51
CA ASN A 49 23.94 7.92 -2.93
C ASN A 49 24.94 6.97 -3.62
N TRP A 50 26.22 7.06 -3.27
CA TRP A 50 27.26 6.17 -3.79
C TRP A 50 27.00 4.72 -3.34
N LEU A 51 26.67 4.50 -2.06
CA LEU A 51 26.28 3.19 -1.54
C LEU A 51 25.05 2.63 -2.27
N SER A 52 24.02 3.46 -2.51
CA SER A 52 22.83 3.03 -3.26
C SER A 52 23.17 2.54 -4.67
N ILE A 53 24.10 3.20 -5.37
CA ILE A 53 24.55 2.79 -6.72
C ILE A 53 25.31 1.46 -6.63
N CYS A 54 26.29 1.36 -5.73
CA CYS A 54 27.13 0.17 -5.59
C CYS A 54 26.34 -1.06 -5.12
N LEU A 55 25.35 -0.87 -4.25
CA LEU A 55 24.55 -1.95 -3.67
C LEU A 55 23.33 -2.33 -4.52
N TYR A 56 23.01 -1.59 -5.58
CA TYR A 56 21.85 -1.90 -6.43
C TYR A 56 21.92 -3.31 -7.02
N LYS A 57 23.08 -3.74 -7.54
CA LYS A 57 23.26 -5.10 -8.07
C LYS A 57 23.04 -6.16 -6.98
N TYR A 58 23.56 -5.92 -5.77
CA TYR A 58 23.35 -6.83 -4.65
C TYR A 58 21.88 -6.92 -4.25
N LEU A 59 21.16 -5.79 -4.22
CA LEU A 59 19.73 -5.76 -3.97
C LEU A 59 18.97 -6.53 -5.04
N ARG A 60 19.26 -6.28 -6.33
CA ARG A 60 18.56 -6.92 -7.44
C ARG A 60 18.81 -8.43 -7.49
N ASP A 61 20.05 -8.85 -7.31
CA ASP A 61 20.46 -10.23 -7.58
C ASP A 61 20.36 -11.14 -6.33
N TYR A 62 20.34 -10.58 -5.10
CA TYR A 62 20.38 -11.37 -3.86
C TYR A 62 19.33 -10.94 -2.82
N ALA A 63 19.35 -9.69 -2.35
CA ALA A 63 18.56 -9.29 -1.17
C ALA A 63 17.09 -8.94 -1.48
N GLY A 64 16.78 -8.59 -2.73
CA GLY A 64 15.49 -8.01 -3.13
C GLY A 64 14.33 -8.98 -2.99
N ALA A 65 14.53 -10.25 -3.32
CA ALA A 65 13.51 -11.29 -3.17
C ALA A 65 13.10 -11.45 -1.69
N SER A 66 14.05 -11.56 -0.78
CA SER A 66 13.79 -11.69 0.66
C SER A 66 13.10 -10.46 1.24
N LEU A 67 13.55 -9.26 0.84
CA LEU A 67 12.92 -8.00 1.27
C LEU A 67 11.47 -7.90 0.78
N PHE A 68 11.21 -8.27 -0.48
CA PHE A 68 9.87 -8.28 -1.03
C PHE A 68 8.96 -9.31 -0.35
N MET A 69 9.48 -10.51 -0.06
CA MET A 69 8.75 -11.54 0.68
C MET A 69 8.38 -11.08 2.09
N LEU A 70 9.29 -10.40 2.78
CA LEU A 70 9.00 -9.80 4.09
C LEU A 70 7.88 -8.76 3.99
N TYR A 71 7.96 -7.85 3.02
CA TYR A 71 6.89 -6.88 2.75
C TYR A 71 5.54 -7.58 2.52
N LYS A 72 5.51 -8.60 1.66
CA LYS A 72 4.28 -9.37 1.38
C LYS A 72 3.74 -10.08 2.61
N ALA A 73 4.61 -10.65 3.44
CA ALA A 73 4.21 -11.32 4.67
C ALA A 73 3.62 -10.35 5.70
N ILE A 74 4.25 -9.18 5.89
CA ILE A 74 3.75 -8.13 6.79
C ILE A 74 2.39 -7.63 6.30
N LYS A 75 2.28 -7.29 5.01
CA LYS A 75 1.02 -6.82 4.41
C LYS A 75 -0.11 -7.85 4.60
N LEU A 76 0.13 -9.10 4.23
CA LEU A 76 -0.85 -10.19 4.36
C LEU A 76 -1.26 -10.41 5.82
N GLN A 77 -0.31 -10.34 6.76
CA GLN A 77 -0.59 -10.54 8.17
C GLN A 77 -1.41 -9.38 8.78
N ALA A 78 -1.07 -8.13 8.44
CA ALA A 78 -1.82 -6.96 8.88
C ALA A 78 -3.27 -7.00 8.36
N GLU A 79 -3.44 -7.27 7.06
CA GLU A 79 -4.74 -7.27 6.37
C GLU A 79 -5.64 -8.47 6.67
N LYS A 80 -5.11 -9.48 7.38
CA LYS A 80 -5.88 -10.65 7.86
C LYS A 80 -6.89 -10.27 8.94
N GLY A 81 -6.67 -9.16 9.64
CA GLY A 81 -7.54 -8.64 10.68
C GLY A 81 -8.16 -7.29 10.30
N PRO A 82 -8.98 -6.71 11.19
CA PRO A 82 -9.49 -5.36 11.01
C PRO A 82 -8.34 -4.35 10.95
N VAL A 83 -8.45 -3.43 9.99
CA VAL A 83 -7.58 -2.26 9.84
C VAL A 83 -8.48 -1.04 9.73
N ASP A 84 -8.29 -0.06 10.61
CA ASP A 84 -9.05 1.19 10.54
C ASP A 84 -8.59 2.00 9.32
N ALA A 85 -9.54 2.40 8.47
CA ALA A 85 -9.24 3.09 7.22
C ALA A 85 -8.80 4.56 7.40
N VAL A 86 -9.05 5.15 8.58
CA VAL A 86 -8.74 6.56 8.87
C VAL A 86 -7.43 6.67 9.62
N THR A 87 -7.23 5.89 10.70
CA THR A 87 -6.01 5.93 11.52
C THR A 87 -4.91 5.03 10.98
N GLY A 88 -5.26 3.96 10.27
CA GLY A 88 -4.32 2.91 9.86
C GLY A 88 -4.00 1.90 10.96
N ASP A 89 -4.70 1.97 12.10
CA ASP A 89 -4.48 1.03 13.20
C ASP A 89 -4.96 -0.37 12.81
N ALA A 90 -4.13 -1.37 13.06
CA ALA A 90 -4.39 -2.75 12.69
C ALA A 90 -4.43 -3.66 13.90
N ARG A 91 -5.30 -4.67 13.88
CA ARG A 91 -5.34 -5.70 14.92
C ARG A 91 -4.02 -6.50 14.98
N TYR A 92 -3.40 -6.72 13.83
CA TYR A 92 -2.12 -7.42 13.71
C TYR A 92 -1.01 -6.44 13.34
N SER A 93 -0.77 -5.47 14.23
CA SER A 93 0.35 -4.52 14.09
C SER A 93 1.62 -5.06 14.76
N LEU A 94 2.77 -4.70 14.18
CA LEU A 94 4.08 -4.87 14.81
C LEU A 94 4.47 -3.67 15.70
N SER A 95 3.70 -2.58 15.66
CA SER A 95 3.89 -1.38 16.48
C SER A 95 2.75 -1.25 17.48
N GLU A 96 3.08 -0.93 18.74
CA GLU A 96 2.09 -0.66 19.78
C GLU A 96 1.29 0.63 19.49
N ASP A 97 1.94 1.61 18.86
CA ASP A 97 1.33 2.90 18.53
C ASP A 97 0.22 2.77 17.48
N THR A 98 0.29 1.74 16.63
CA THR A 98 -0.70 1.48 15.57
C THR A 98 -1.51 0.21 15.83
N LEU A 99 -1.56 -0.23 17.09
CA LEU A 99 -2.35 -1.39 17.48
C LEU A 99 -3.81 -0.99 17.68
N LEU A 100 -4.71 -1.63 16.93
CA LEU A 100 -6.15 -1.42 17.08
C LEU A 100 -6.62 -2.00 18.42
N ARG A 101 -6.99 -1.11 19.36
CA ARG A 101 -7.39 -1.48 20.73
C ARG A 101 -8.84 -1.91 20.84
N GLU A 102 -9.67 -1.53 19.87
CA GLU A 102 -11.08 -1.88 19.84
C GLU A 102 -11.27 -3.38 19.58
N LYS A 103 -12.19 -4.00 20.33
CA LYS A 103 -12.57 -5.40 20.14
C LYS A 103 -13.55 -5.50 18.98
N ILE A 104 -13.03 -5.65 17.77
CA ILE A 104 -13.81 -5.91 16.56
C ILE A 104 -13.65 -7.39 16.19
N GLU A 105 -14.76 -8.11 16.12
CA GLU A 105 -14.80 -9.50 15.66
C GLU A 105 -15.35 -9.55 14.23
N PRO A 106 -14.46 -9.52 13.21
CA PRO A 106 -14.91 -9.56 11.83
C PRO A 106 -15.32 -10.97 11.43
N ARG A 107 -16.29 -11.07 10.52
CA ARG A 107 -16.54 -12.30 9.77
C ARG A 107 -15.80 -12.21 8.45
N ILE A 108 -15.11 -13.29 8.09
CA ILE A 108 -14.43 -13.36 6.79
C ILE A 108 -15.44 -13.82 5.75
N LEU A 109 -15.69 -12.99 4.74
CA LEU A 109 -16.52 -13.29 3.59
C LEU A 109 -15.65 -13.75 2.42
N THR A 110 -16.15 -14.69 1.63
CA THR A 110 -15.59 -15.09 0.34
C THR A 110 -16.42 -14.46 -0.76
N LEU A 111 -15.89 -13.44 -1.42
CA LEU A 111 -16.56 -12.75 -2.52
C LEU A 111 -16.22 -13.42 -3.85
N ASN A 112 -17.23 -13.62 -4.71
CA ASN A 112 -17.08 -14.11 -6.08
C ASN A 112 -16.94 -12.92 -7.02
N VAL A 113 -15.71 -12.57 -7.40
CA VAL A 113 -15.43 -11.38 -8.22
C VAL A 113 -15.32 -11.76 -9.69
N GLU A 114 -16.12 -11.11 -10.55
CA GLU A 114 -15.99 -11.27 -12.00
C GLU A 114 -14.80 -10.48 -12.55
N ASN A 115 -13.97 -11.15 -13.34
CA ASN A 115 -12.83 -10.58 -14.04
C ASN A 115 -12.72 -11.17 -15.45
N GLY A 116 -13.13 -10.41 -16.48
CA GLY A 116 -12.99 -10.83 -17.88
C GLY A 116 -13.74 -12.12 -18.24
N GLY A 117 -14.87 -12.40 -17.59
CA GLY A 117 -15.68 -13.61 -17.79
C GLY A 117 -15.34 -14.78 -16.87
N GLU A 118 -14.27 -14.68 -16.06
CA GLU A 118 -13.95 -15.65 -15.01
C GLU A 118 -14.40 -15.14 -13.63
N ILE A 119 -14.75 -16.06 -12.74
CA ILE A 119 -15.08 -15.77 -11.34
C ILE A 119 -13.90 -16.14 -10.46
N VAL A 120 -13.39 -15.18 -9.70
CA VAL A 120 -12.27 -15.35 -8.78
C VAL A 120 -12.74 -15.14 -7.35
N GLN A 121 -12.37 -16.05 -6.45
CA GLN A 121 -12.75 -15.97 -5.03
C GLN A 121 -11.74 -15.16 -4.22
N VAL A 122 -12.23 -14.12 -3.54
CA VAL A 122 -11.41 -13.24 -2.69
C VAL A 122 -11.96 -13.21 -1.28
N ARG A 123 -11.10 -13.50 -0.29
CA ARG A 123 -11.47 -13.52 1.14
C ARG A 123 -11.25 -12.14 1.76
N ILE A 124 -12.30 -11.55 2.33
CA ILE A 124 -12.31 -10.17 2.82
C ILE A 124 -13.07 -10.09 4.16
N PRO A 125 -12.53 -9.44 5.20
CA PRO A 125 -13.27 -9.11 6.42
C PRO A 125 -14.51 -8.25 6.15
N ASP A 126 -15.65 -8.57 6.76
CA ASP A 126 -16.89 -7.79 6.62
C ASP A 126 -16.82 -6.38 7.23
N CYS A 127 -15.83 -6.13 8.07
CA CYS A 127 -15.53 -4.82 8.64
C CYS A 127 -14.74 -3.89 7.70
N ASP A 128 -14.21 -4.40 6.58
CA ASP A 128 -13.46 -3.57 5.64
C ASP A 128 -14.38 -2.54 4.99
N THR A 129 -13.85 -1.34 4.77
CA THR A 129 -14.51 -0.32 3.94
C THR A 129 -14.58 -0.77 2.48
N ILE A 130 -15.37 -0.08 1.67
CA ILE A 130 -15.49 -0.41 0.25
C ILE A 130 -14.18 -0.15 -0.49
N SER A 131 -13.44 0.91 -0.14
CA SER A 131 -12.10 1.13 -0.71
C SER A 131 -11.10 0.05 -0.32
N GLN A 132 -11.05 -0.38 0.95
CA GLN A 132 -10.20 -1.50 1.38
C GLN A 132 -10.58 -2.80 0.67
N THR A 133 -11.87 -3.05 0.49
CA THR A 133 -12.38 -4.21 -0.28
C THR A 133 -11.87 -4.16 -1.72
N LYS A 134 -11.99 -3.02 -2.40
CA LYS A 134 -11.48 -2.84 -3.77
C LYS A 134 -9.96 -3.05 -3.85
N GLU A 135 -9.20 -2.54 -2.89
CA GLU A 135 -7.74 -2.75 -2.80
C GLU A 135 -7.38 -4.23 -2.70
N LYS A 136 -8.04 -4.98 -1.81
CA LYS A 136 -7.79 -6.42 -1.63
C LYS A 136 -8.20 -7.23 -2.87
N ILE A 137 -9.28 -6.86 -3.55
CA ILE A 137 -9.66 -7.46 -4.84
C ILE A 137 -8.57 -7.19 -5.89
N LEU A 138 -8.11 -5.94 -6.02
CA LEU A 138 -7.06 -5.57 -6.97
C LEU A 138 -5.75 -6.31 -6.70
N ASP A 139 -5.35 -6.47 -5.43
CA ASP A 139 -4.16 -7.23 -5.08
C ASP A 139 -4.25 -8.71 -5.49
N HIS A 140 -5.46 -9.27 -5.47
CA HIS A 140 -5.69 -10.65 -5.89
C HIS A 140 -5.67 -10.77 -7.42
N LEU A 141 -6.43 -9.93 -8.13
CA LEU A 141 -6.56 -9.96 -9.59
C LEU A 141 -5.25 -9.58 -10.29
N TYR A 142 -4.53 -8.59 -9.76
CA TYR A 142 -3.34 -8.02 -10.38
C TYR A 142 -2.03 -8.44 -9.68
N LYS A 143 -2.02 -9.59 -9.00
CA LYS A 143 -0.88 -10.06 -8.18
C LYS A 143 0.49 -10.06 -8.89
N ASN A 144 0.48 -10.26 -10.22
CA ASN A 144 1.68 -10.33 -11.07
C ASN A 144 1.95 -9.05 -11.88
N ILE A 145 1.14 -8.01 -11.69
CA ILE A 145 1.26 -6.73 -12.41
C ILE A 145 1.86 -5.69 -11.46
N PRO A 146 2.87 -4.90 -11.90
CA PRO A 146 3.43 -3.82 -11.09
C PRO A 146 2.35 -2.84 -10.62
N PHE A 147 2.44 -2.38 -9.38
CA PHE A 147 1.42 -1.51 -8.78
C PHE A 147 1.13 -0.26 -9.64
N SER A 148 2.16 0.35 -10.26
CA SER A 148 2.03 1.52 -11.12
C SER A 148 1.26 1.31 -12.42
N GLN A 149 1.03 0.06 -12.83
CA GLN A 149 0.26 -0.31 -14.03
C GLN A 149 -1.15 -0.78 -13.71
N ARG A 150 -1.52 -0.87 -12.42
CA ARG A 150 -2.84 -1.30 -11.99
C ARG A 150 -3.84 -0.13 -12.03
N PRO A 151 -5.13 -0.39 -12.23
CA PRO A 151 -6.16 0.63 -12.05
C PRO A 151 -6.12 1.21 -10.62
N HIS A 152 -6.37 2.50 -10.48
CA HIS A 152 -6.44 3.14 -9.17
C HIS A 152 -7.80 2.90 -8.52
N VAL A 153 -7.84 2.64 -7.22
CA VAL A 153 -9.07 2.33 -6.45
C VAL A 153 -10.16 3.39 -6.63
N ARG A 154 -9.76 4.66 -6.76
CA ARG A 154 -10.67 5.80 -6.94
C ARG A 154 -11.37 5.82 -8.30
N ASP A 155 -10.80 5.15 -9.30
CA ASP A 155 -11.32 5.10 -10.67
C ASP A 155 -12.27 3.90 -10.88
N LEU A 156 -12.41 3.08 -9.84
CA LEU A 156 -13.24 1.89 -9.82
C LEU A 156 -14.46 2.06 -8.93
N GLU A 157 -15.54 1.41 -9.35
CA GLU A 157 -16.73 1.21 -8.56
C GLU A 157 -16.92 -0.29 -8.31
N LEU A 158 -17.45 -0.62 -7.13
CA LEU A 158 -17.73 -2.00 -6.74
C LEU A 158 -19.24 -2.23 -6.86
N GLU A 159 -19.63 -3.04 -7.84
CA GLU A 159 -21.01 -3.48 -8.01
C GLU A 159 -21.22 -4.79 -7.25
N TRP A 160 -22.24 -4.84 -6.40
CA TRP A 160 -22.75 -6.07 -5.81
C TRP A 160 -24.01 -6.53 -6.56
N ARG A 161 -23.95 -7.71 -7.18
CA ARG A 161 -25.09 -8.32 -7.87
C ARG A 161 -26.01 -9.00 -6.87
N ASN A 162 -26.83 -8.21 -6.19
CA ASN A 162 -27.70 -8.65 -5.09
C ASN A 162 -28.99 -9.36 -5.57
N GLY A 163 -28.82 -10.37 -6.43
CA GLY A 163 -29.91 -11.25 -6.87
C GLY A 163 -31.16 -10.51 -7.37
N PRO A 164 -32.38 -10.85 -6.88
CA PRO A 164 -33.63 -10.27 -7.36
C PRO A 164 -33.77 -8.77 -7.16
N THR A 165 -33.00 -8.17 -6.25
CA THR A 165 -33.05 -6.73 -5.95
C THR A 165 -32.28 -5.89 -6.98
N GLY A 166 -31.57 -6.55 -7.90
CA GLY A 166 -30.74 -5.89 -8.90
C GLY A 166 -29.33 -5.57 -8.39
N PRO A 167 -28.46 -5.05 -9.28
CA PRO A 167 -27.13 -4.61 -8.91
C PRO A 167 -27.18 -3.39 -7.99
N LEU A 168 -26.29 -3.36 -6.99
CA LEU A 168 -26.12 -2.24 -6.07
C LEU A 168 -24.67 -1.76 -6.11
N MET A 169 -24.46 -0.47 -6.37
CA MET A 169 -23.14 0.15 -6.28
C MET A 169 -22.78 0.43 -4.82
N LEU A 170 -21.66 -0.13 -4.38
CA LEU A 170 -21.13 0.08 -3.04
C LEU A 170 -20.14 1.24 -3.07
N THR A 171 -20.25 2.14 -2.08
CA THR A 171 -19.32 3.27 -1.90
C THR A 171 -19.00 3.43 -0.42
N ASP A 172 -17.87 4.06 -0.09
CA ASP A 172 -17.51 4.32 1.31
C ASP A 172 -18.47 5.30 1.98
N ILE A 173 -19.11 6.17 1.20
CA ILE A 173 -20.08 7.16 1.66
C ILE A 173 -21.22 7.23 0.64
N ASP A 174 -22.45 7.14 1.13
CA ASP A 174 -23.67 7.37 0.36
C ASP A 174 -24.75 8.06 1.23
N ILE A 175 -25.96 8.18 0.68
CA ILE A 175 -27.11 8.79 1.37
C ILE A 175 -27.59 7.97 2.59
N ALA A 176 -27.28 6.68 2.64
CA ALA A 176 -27.67 5.78 3.71
C ALA A 176 -26.61 5.70 4.82
N SER A 177 -25.41 6.26 4.60
CA SER A 177 -24.32 6.28 5.57
C SER A 177 -24.75 6.82 6.93
N HIS A 178 -24.36 6.12 7.98
CA HIS A 178 -24.65 6.54 9.35
C HIS A 178 -23.92 7.84 9.69
N ASN A 179 -24.71 8.86 10.07
CA ASN A 179 -24.21 10.12 10.61
C ASN A 179 -24.61 10.22 12.09
N LYS A 180 -23.63 10.44 12.97
CA LYS A 180 -23.86 10.59 14.41
C LYS A 180 -22.96 11.71 14.95
N ASP A 181 -23.55 12.68 15.63
CA ASP A 181 -22.83 13.78 16.30
C ASP A 181 -21.83 14.52 15.39
N GLY A 182 -22.21 14.75 14.13
CA GLY A 182 -21.35 15.39 13.12
C GLY A 182 -20.29 14.47 12.49
N TRP A 183 -20.15 13.24 12.97
CA TRP A 183 -19.29 12.22 12.38
C TRP A 183 -20.04 11.39 11.35
N ARG A 184 -19.37 11.11 10.23
CA ARG A 184 -19.85 10.17 9.21
C ARG A 184 -19.02 8.91 9.25
N ARG A 185 -19.68 7.77 9.46
CA ARG A 185 -19.02 6.47 9.44
C ARG A 185 -18.86 5.99 8.00
N LEU A 186 -17.67 5.50 7.64
CA LEU A 186 -17.43 4.86 6.35
C LEU A 186 -18.22 3.55 6.27
N ASN A 187 -18.87 3.33 5.13
CA ASN A 187 -19.63 2.14 4.84
C ASN A 187 -18.67 0.95 4.66
N THR A 188 -19.07 -0.19 5.22
CA THR A 188 -18.34 -1.46 5.16
C THR A 188 -19.20 -2.52 4.47
N LEU A 189 -18.62 -3.68 4.15
CA LEU A 189 -19.40 -4.82 3.65
C LEU A 189 -20.53 -5.22 4.63
N SER A 190 -20.26 -5.17 5.93
CA SER A 190 -21.25 -5.41 6.98
C SER A 190 -22.34 -4.34 7.03
N PHE A 191 -22.05 -3.08 6.70
CA PHE A 191 -23.07 -2.03 6.62
C PHE A 191 -24.12 -2.35 5.54
N TYR A 192 -23.67 -2.76 4.36
CA TYR A 192 -24.54 -3.20 3.26
C TYR A 192 -25.13 -4.60 3.47
N ARG A 193 -24.74 -5.31 4.55
CA ARG A 193 -25.14 -6.69 4.84
C ARG A 193 -24.79 -7.65 3.70
N VAL A 194 -23.64 -7.45 3.08
CA VAL A 194 -23.09 -8.38 2.09
C VAL A 194 -22.92 -9.75 2.74
N HIS A 195 -23.38 -10.80 2.04
CA HIS A 195 -23.30 -12.18 2.51
C HIS A 195 -22.09 -12.92 1.93
N ASP A 196 -21.73 -14.04 2.56
CA ASP A 196 -20.70 -14.94 2.05
C ASP A 196 -21.10 -15.52 0.69
N GLY A 197 -20.17 -15.59 -0.25
CA GLY A 197 -20.44 -16.01 -1.63
C GLY A 197 -21.07 -14.92 -2.52
N ALA A 198 -21.20 -13.68 -2.05
CA ALA A 198 -21.75 -12.59 -2.84
C ALA A 198 -20.96 -12.35 -4.14
N TYR A 199 -21.70 -12.11 -5.23
CA TYR A 199 -21.13 -11.82 -6.56
C TYR A 199 -20.82 -10.33 -6.71
N MET A 200 -19.59 -10.03 -7.08
CA MET A 200 -19.06 -8.68 -7.18
C MET A 200 -18.46 -8.42 -8.56
N SER A 201 -18.53 -7.19 -9.04
CA SER A 201 -17.85 -6.75 -10.27
C SER A 201 -17.17 -5.41 -10.05
N LEU A 202 -15.93 -5.27 -10.53
CA LEU A 202 -15.22 -3.99 -10.55
C LEU A 202 -15.47 -3.29 -11.89
N LEU A 203 -16.09 -2.12 -11.83
CA LEU A 203 -16.43 -1.31 -13.01
C LEU A 203 -15.54 -0.08 -13.07
N HIS A 204 -15.05 0.29 -14.25
CA HIS A 204 -14.37 1.58 -14.43
C HIS A 204 -15.41 2.69 -14.48
N LYS A 205 -15.18 3.79 -13.76
CA LYS A 205 -16.06 4.96 -13.76
C LYS A 205 -16.37 5.51 -15.15
N GLN A 206 -15.42 5.40 -16.08
CA GLN A 206 -15.59 5.84 -17.47
C GLN A 206 -16.55 4.95 -18.28
N GLN A 207 -16.73 3.68 -17.92
CA GLN A 207 -17.63 2.75 -18.60
C GLN A 207 -19.10 2.97 -18.22
N LEU A 208 -19.38 3.48 -17.02
CA LEU A 208 -20.73 3.78 -16.55
C LEU A 208 -21.42 4.90 -17.34
N VAL A 209 -20.65 5.88 -17.81
CA VAL A 209 -21.17 6.97 -18.67
C VAL A 209 -21.64 6.43 -20.02
N LYS A 210 -21.03 5.35 -20.54
CA LYS A 210 -21.46 4.74 -21.81
C LYS A 210 -22.71 3.87 -21.64
N CYS A 211 -22.84 3.14 -20.53
CA CYS A 211 -24.04 2.34 -20.28
C CYS A 211 -25.30 3.17 -20.00
N MET A 212 -25.17 4.38 -19.42
CA MET A 212 -26.31 5.28 -19.24
C MET A 212 -26.70 6.05 -20.51
N ASN A 213 -25.79 6.16 -21.48
CA ASN A 213 -26.00 6.91 -22.72
C ASN A 213 -26.36 6.03 -23.93
N GLY A 214 -26.76 4.78 -23.72
CA GLY A 214 -27.39 3.92 -24.73
C GLY A 214 -26.87 4.09 -26.15
N GLU A 215 -25.66 3.61 -26.42
CA GLU A 215 -25.22 3.22 -27.78
C GLU A 215 -24.93 1.72 -27.82
#